data_AF-A0A5A8D4J3-F1
#
_entry.id   AF-A0A5A8D4J3-F1
#
_cell.length_a   1.000
_cell.length_b   1.000
_cell.length_c   1.000
_cell.angle_alpha   90.00
_cell.angle_beta   90.00
_cell.angle_gamma   90.00
#
_symmetry.space_group_name_H-M   'P 1'
#
loop_
_entity.id
_entity.type
_entity.pdbx_description
1 polymer ?
#
loop_
_entity_poly.entity_id
_entity_poly.type
_entity_poly.pdbx_seq_one_letter_code
_entity_poly.pdbx_strand_id
1 'polypeptide(L)'
;MFRLHLSLRELSAKQSARDMRIARISAETVVCPAGHFKRVEDEESRDVEPVPDDEYAAEDPTAPEGWVHIALPINALGRTAPNPKEDEGDEEGEEPDPELLTEPLKPITDDAPPDAEDALPWTVRPCPVAGIPSAEPAAGLVLAKSLRWPGAVAVARGRRFANLYVGYGVESGTPEGADLAPAAFQPATPGPVQSEFSMEAFNAAAAENGAKFEEQPDVIVDPDEGKPAEGEEDAEEDE
;
A
#
# COMPACT_ATOMS: atom_id res chain seq x y z
N MET A 1 -35.84 -3.92 -3.85
CA MET A 1 -34.87 -2.82 -4.07
C MET A 1 -33.49 -3.08 -3.47
N PHE A 2 -33.36 -3.64 -2.25
CA PHE A 2 -32.06 -3.89 -1.60
C PHE A 2 -31.07 -4.81 -2.36
N ARG A 3 -31.56 -5.81 -3.11
CA ARG A 3 -30.69 -6.76 -3.85
C ARG A 3 -29.91 -6.15 -5.03
N LEU A 4 -30.45 -5.12 -5.69
CA LEU A 4 -29.78 -4.46 -6.81
C LEU A 4 -28.66 -3.52 -6.35
N HIS A 5 -28.83 -2.90 -5.18
CA HIS A 5 -27.85 -1.97 -4.62
C HIS A 5 -26.60 -2.68 -4.07
N LEU A 6 -26.74 -3.89 -3.51
CA LEU A 6 -25.61 -4.73 -3.11
C LEU A 6 -24.77 -5.17 -4.32
N SER A 7 -25.45 -5.57 -5.41
CA SER A 7 -24.79 -6.04 -6.63
C SER A 7 -23.93 -4.96 -7.31
N LEU A 8 -24.39 -3.71 -7.33
CA LEU A 8 -23.62 -2.58 -7.87
C LEU A 8 -22.39 -2.23 -7.02
N ARG A 9 -22.50 -2.30 -5.68
CA ARG A 9 -21.36 -2.08 -4.80
C ARG A 9 -20.31 -3.19 -4.92
N GLU A 10 -20.74 -4.43 -5.02
CA GLU A 10 -19.82 -5.55 -5.27
C GLU A 10 -19.13 -5.46 -6.64
N LEU A 11 -19.86 -5.04 -7.69
CA LEU A 11 -19.28 -4.83 -9.02
C LEU A 11 -18.26 -3.68 -9.01
N SER A 12 -18.59 -2.56 -8.35
CA SER A 12 -17.67 -1.42 -8.19
C SER A 12 -16.43 -1.80 -7.38
N ALA A 13 -16.59 -2.57 -6.30
CA ALA A 13 -15.47 -3.05 -5.49
C ALA A 13 -14.58 -4.04 -6.26
N LYS A 14 -15.19 -4.95 -7.04
CA LYS A 14 -14.45 -5.88 -7.92
C LYS A 14 -13.72 -5.16 -9.04
N GLN A 15 -14.31 -4.11 -9.60
CA GLN A 15 -13.66 -3.29 -10.63
C GLN A 15 -12.48 -2.52 -10.04
N SER A 16 -12.68 -1.82 -8.92
CA SER A 16 -11.62 -1.10 -8.21
C SER A 16 -10.47 -2.04 -7.79
N ALA A 17 -10.79 -3.23 -7.27
CA ALA A 17 -9.77 -4.23 -6.92
C ALA A 17 -9.00 -4.76 -8.14
N ARG A 18 -9.62 -4.83 -9.32
CA ARG A 18 -8.94 -5.21 -10.57
C ARG A 18 -8.00 -4.10 -11.04
N ASP A 19 -8.49 -2.87 -11.04
CA ASP A 19 -7.73 -1.71 -11.50
C ASP A 19 -6.49 -1.49 -10.60
N MET A 20 -6.65 -1.68 -9.28
CA MET A 20 -5.55 -1.68 -8.31
C MET A 20 -4.47 -2.74 -8.61
N ARG A 21 -4.87 -3.97 -8.98
CA ARG A 21 -3.90 -5.03 -9.29
C ARG A 21 -3.10 -4.72 -10.55
N ILE A 22 -3.76 -4.20 -11.58
CA ILE A 22 -3.08 -3.78 -12.82
C ILE A 22 -2.05 -2.69 -12.49
N ALA A 23 -2.43 -1.69 -11.68
CA ALA A 23 -1.51 -0.63 -11.28
C ALA A 23 -0.27 -1.18 -10.54
N ARG A 24 -0.47 -2.04 -9.53
CA ARG A 24 0.65 -2.67 -8.78
C ARG A 24 1.57 -3.50 -9.67
N ILE A 25 0.99 -4.42 -10.46
CA ILE A 25 1.79 -5.28 -11.36
C ILE A 25 2.54 -4.42 -12.38
N SER A 26 1.91 -3.39 -12.95
CA SER A 26 2.57 -2.53 -13.94
C SER A 26 3.72 -1.73 -13.32
N ALA A 27 3.53 -1.20 -12.11
CA ALA A 27 4.57 -0.46 -11.39
C ALA A 27 5.77 -1.35 -11.01
N GLU A 28 5.51 -2.61 -10.64
CA GLU A 28 6.54 -3.53 -10.14
C GLU A 28 7.16 -4.45 -11.21
N THR A 29 6.65 -4.48 -12.45
CA THR A 29 7.11 -5.46 -13.46
C THR A 29 7.39 -4.91 -14.85
N VAL A 30 7.16 -3.60 -15.08
CA VAL A 30 7.49 -2.97 -16.35
C VAL A 30 8.93 -2.47 -16.33
N VAL A 31 9.81 -3.27 -16.95
CA VAL A 31 11.26 -3.06 -16.94
C VAL A 31 11.83 -2.92 -18.35
N CYS A 32 13.01 -2.34 -18.48
CA CYS A 32 13.80 -2.35 -19.71
C CYS A 32 15.28 -2.59 -19.43
N PRO A 33 16.06 -2.94 -20.46
CA PRO A 33 17.50 -2.85 -20.35
C PRO A 33 17.93 -1.44 -19.95
N ALA A 34 18.93 -1.36 -19.07
CA ALA A 34 19.54 -0.09 -18.70
C ALA A 34 20.15 0.61 -19.92
N GLY A 35 20.12 1.95 -19.92
CA GLY A 35 20.57 2.78 -21.05
C GLY A 35 19.54 3.00 -22.17
N HIS A 36 18.34 2.39 -22.10
CA HIS A 36 17.25 2.68 -23.06
C HIS A 36 16.57 4.04 -22.83
N PHE A 37 16.47 4.45 -21.57
CA PHE A 37 15.84 5.70 -21.15
C PHE A 37 16.79 6.47 -20.25
N LYS A 38 16.68 7.80 -20.29
CA LYS A 38 17.36 8.71 -19.36
C LYS A 38 16.34 9.61 -18.68
N ARG A 39 16.68 10.07 -17.47
CA ARG A 39 15.87 11.06 -16.76
C ARG A 39 15.95 12.40 -17.51
N VAL A 40 14.83 13.09 -17.62
CA VAL A 40 14.80 14.46 -18.15
C VAL A 40 15.68 15.35 -17.26
N GLU A 41 16.46 16.27 -17.85
CA GLU A 41 17.46 17.11 -17.15
C GLU A 41 16.86 18.18 -16.19
N ASP A 42 15.61 18.01 -15.78
CA ASP A 42 14.96 18.82 -14.76
C ASP A 42 14.96 18.03 -13.44
N GLU A 43 15.69 18.54 -12.44
CA GLU A 43 15.89 17.86 -11.14
C GLU A 43 14.55 17.56 -10.43
N GLU A 44 13.52 18.37 -10.66
CA GLU A 44 12.19 18.17 -10.09
C GLU A 44 11.32 17.22 -10.93
N SER A 45 11.68 17.01 -12.21
CA SER A 45 10.98 16.08 -13.08
C SER A 45 11.37 14.64 -12.77
N ARG A 46 10.35 13.78 -12.78
CA ARG A 46 10.49 12.32 -12.68
C ARG A 46 10.17 11.62 -14.00
N ASP A 47 10.07 12.41 -15.06
CA ASP A 47 9.83 11.91 -16.40
C ASP A 47 11.10 11.29 -16.98
N VAL A 48 10.90 10.31 -17.85
CA VAL A 48 11.98 9.61 -18.56
C VAL A 48 11.76 9.76 -20.06
N GLU A 49 12.85 9.99 -20.78
CA GLU A 49 12.86 10.10 -22.23
C GLU A 49 13.69 8.99 -22.87
N PRO A 50 13.31 8.52 -24.07
CA PRO A 50 14.09 7.50 -24.77
C PRO A 50 15.44 8.08 -25.21
N VAL A 51 16.53 7.35 -24.93
CA VAL A 51 17.88 7.73 -25.39
C VAL A 51 17.94 7.62 -26.92
N PRO A 52 18.47 8.63 -27.64
CA PRO A 52 18.64 8.57 -29.10
C PRO A 52 19.46 7.36 -29.58
N ASP A 53 19.24 6.92 -30.82
CA ASP A 53 19.90 5.73 -31.38
C ASP A 53 21.43 5.87 -31.45
N ASP A 54 21.92 7.09 -31.66
CA ASP A 54 23.34 7.44 -31.78
C ASP A 54 24.07 7.53 -30.42
N GLU A 55 23.32 7.76 -29.34
CA GLU A 55 23.84 7.81 -27.97
C GLU A 55 23.67 6.48 -27.21
N TYR A 56 22.94 5.52 -27.79
CA TYR A 56 22.63 4.24 -27.15
C TYR A 56 23.88 3.38 -26.96
N ALA A 57 24.36 3.32 -25.72
CA ALA A 57 25.30 2.31 -25.27
C ALA A 57 24.51 1.10 -24.77
N ALA A 58 24.70 -0.05 -25.40
CA ALA A 58 24.08 -1.29 -24.95
C ALA A 58 24.74 -1.75 -23.64
N GLU A 59 24.03 -1.61 -22.53
CA GLU A 59 24.36 -2.39 -21.33
C GLU A 59 24.02 -3.86 -21.56
N ASP A 60 24.75 -4.75 -20.88
CA ASP A 60 24.56 -6.19 -21.03
C ASP A 60 23.32 -6.64 -20.24
N PRO A 61 22.21 -7.01 -20.89
CA PRO A 61 21.00 -7.39 -20.17
C PRO A 61 21.08 -8.83 -19.64
N THR A 62 22.21 -9.55 -19.80
CA THR A 62 22.35 -10.95 -19.34
C THR A 62 22.44 -11.09 -17.83
N ALA A 63 22.70 -10.01 -17.12
CA ALA A 63 22.74 -9.94 -15.67
C ALA A 63 21.57 -9.08 -15.13
N PRO A 64 21.11 -9.28 -13.88
CA PRO A 64 20.02 -8.50 -13.30
C PRO A 64 20.33 -7.01 -13.18
N GLU A 65 21.61 -6.63 -13.05
CA GLU A 65 22.05 -5.23 -12.97
C GLU A 65 21.77 -4.46 -14.26
N GLY A 66 21.68 -5.16 -15.40
CA GLY A 66 21.39 -4.56 -16.71
C GLY A 66 19.91 -4.24 -16.93
N TRP A 67 19.06 -4.29 -15.91
CA TRP A 67 17.62 -4.05 -16.01
C TRP A 67 17.15 -3.01 -14.98
N VAL A 68 16.30 -2.09 -15.44
CA VAL A 68 15.72 -1.01 -14.64
C VAL A 68 14.21 -0.91 -14.85
N HIS A 69 13.49 -0.41 -13.85
CA HIS A 69 12.06 -0.09 -13.95
C HIS A 69 11.82 1.18 -14.75
N ILE A 70 10.91 1.14 -15.72
CA ILE A 70 10.49 2.35 -16.47
C ILE A 70 9.30 3.02 -15.78
N ALA A 71 8.43 2.23 -15.15
CA ALA A 71 7.28 2.76 -14.43
C ALA A 71 7.71 3.32 -13.07
N LEU A 72 7.03 4.38 -12.62
CA LEU A 72 7.24 4.91 -11.27
C LEU A 72 6.72 3.92 -10.22
N PRO A 73 7.50 3.63 -9.17
CA PRO A 73 7.03 2.85 -8.04
C PRO A 73 5.80 3.47 -7.37
N ILE A 74 4.95 2.61 -6.82
CA ILE A 74 3.81 3.02 -5.99
C ILE A 74 4.28 3.03 -4.53
N ASN A 75 4.14 4.18 -3.87
CA ASN A 75 4.50 4.37 -2.46
C ASN A 75 3.46 3.75 -1.50
N ALA A 76 3.74 3.82 -0.20
CA ALA A 76 2.85 3.28 0.85
C ALA A 76 1.44 3.89 0.85
N LEU A 77 1.26 5.09 0.31
CA LEU A 77 -0.03 5.75 0.15
C LEU A 77 -0.81 5.29 -1.10
N GLY A 78 -0.25 4.38 -1.90
CA GLY A 78 -0.87 3.91 -3.14
C GLY A 78 -0.74 4.91 -4.29
N ARG A 79 0.24 5.82 -4.26
CA ARG A 79 0.47 6.86 -5.26
C ARG A 79 1.89 6.78 -5.82
N THR A 80 2.13 7.35 -7.00
CA THR A 80 3.49 7.56 -7.54
C THR A 80 4.06 8.93 -7.17
N ALA A 81 3.23 9.83 -6.65
CA ALA A 81 3.64 11.13 -6.15
C ALA A 81 3.35 11.23 -4.64
N PRO A 82 4.15 12.00 -3.89
CA PRO A 82 3.82 12.32 -2.50
C PRO A 82 2.53 13.15 -2.44
N ASN A 83 2.04 13.38 -1.23
CA ASN A 83 0.90 14.27 -1.06
C ASN A 83 1.23 15.70 -1.54
N PRO A 84 0.26 16.41 -2.13
CA PRO A 84 0.42 17.82 -2.41
C PRO A 84 0.61 18.58 -1.09
N LYS A 85 1.42 19.64 -1.11
CA LYS A 85 1.56 20.55 0.02
C LYS A 85 0.19 21.19 0.31
N GLU A 86 -0.21 21.26 1.57
CA GLU A 86 -1.47 21.90 1.96
C GLU A 86 -1.32 23.43 1.83
N ASP A 87 -2.11 24.05 0.93
CA ASP A 87 -2.13 25.50 0.69
C ASP A 87 -3.05 26.23 1.69
N GLU A 88 -2.79 26.12 3.00
CA GLU A 88 -3.48 26.93 4.01
C GLU A 88 -2.49 27.72 4.88
N GLY A 89 -2.03 28.86 4.34
CA GLY A 89 -1.63 30.04 5.11
C GLY A 89 -0.36 29.95 5.97
N ASP A 90 0.79 30.26 5.36
CA ASP A 90 2.00 30.79 6.04
C ASP A 90 2.53 29.99 7.25
N GLU A 91 2.50 28.67 7.16
CA GLU A 91 3.48 27.81 7.82
C GLU A 91 4.19 27.00 6.73
N GLU A 92 5.51 26.92 6.84
CA GLU A 92 6.42 26.21 5.94
C GLU A 92 5.90 24.78 5.73
N GLY A 93 5.15 24.57 4.64
CA GLY A 93 4.44 23.31 4.40
C GLY A 93 5.41 22.14 4.50
N GLU A 94 5.08 21.19 5.37
CA GLU A 94 5.94 20.05 5.72
C GLU A 94 6.50 19.42 4.44
N GLU A 95 7.83 19.33 4.33
CA GLU A 95 8.44 18.70 3.17
C GLU A 95 7.88 17.29 3.02
N PRO A 96 7.53 16.86 1.80
CA PRO A 96 6.97 15.54 1.59
C PRO A 96 7.94 14.51 2.15
N ASP A 97 7.42 13.57 2.95
CA ASP A 97 8.20 12.50 3.53
C ASP A 97 9.09 11.85 2.46
N PRO A 98 10.42 11.86 2.63
CA PRO A 98 11.35 11.32 1.64
C PRO A 98 11.10 9.83 1.34
N GLU A 99 10.49 9.07 2.26
CA GLU A 99 10.11 7.67 2.01
C GLU A 99 8.97 7.52 1.00
N LEU A 100 8.19 8.58 0.78
CA LEU A 100 7.10 8.61 -0.21
C LEU A 100 7.55 9.08 -1.59
N LEU A 101 8.79 9.55 -1.69
CA LEU A 101 9.41 9.94 -2.96
C LEU A 101 9.87 8.69 -3.70
N THR A 102 9.36 8.54 -4.92
CA THR A 102 9.71 7.43 -5.80
C THR A 102 10.51 7.94 -6.98
N GLU A 103 11.67 7.32 -7.20
CA GLU A 103 12.58 7.66 -8.28
C GLU A 103 12.35 6.75 -9.50
N PRO A 104 12.43 7.29 -10.73
CA PRO A 104 12.38 6.50 -11.95
C PRO A 104 13.70 5.71 -12.16
N LEU A 105 13.67 4.72 -13.07
CA LEU A 105 14.86 3.95 -13.48
C LEU A 105 15.57 3.20 -12.34
N LYS A 106 14.82 2.85 -11.29
CA LYS A 106 15.33 2.03 -10.18
C LYS A 106 15.78 0.65 -10.71
N PRO A 107 16.97 0.14 -10.32
CA PRO A 107 17.42 -1.17 -10.75
C PRO A 107 16.61 -2.29 -10.11
N ILE A 108 16.40 -3.39 -10.85
CA ILE A 108 15.59 -4.53 -10.35
C ILE A 108 16.28 -5.29 -9.21
N THR A 109 17.57 -5.04 -8.97
CA THR A 109 18.35 -5.60 -7.85
C THR A 109 17.94 -5.03 -6.50
N ASP A 110 17.35 -3.84 -6.51
CA ASP A 110 16.89 -3.13 -5.30
C ASP A 110 15.43 -3.45 -4.97
N ASP A 111 14.83 -4.40 -5.70
CA ASP A 111 13.48 -4.88 -5.43
C ASP A 111 13.46 -5.76 -4.18
N ALA A 112 12.40 -5.62 -3.39
CA ALA A 112 12.21 -6.46 -2.24
C ALA A 112 12.07 -7.93 -2.68
N PRO A 113 12.86 -8.85 -2.08
CA PRO A 113 12.74 -10.26 -2.38
C PRO A 113 11.32 -10.76 -2.03
N PRO A 114 10.89 -11.92 -2.55
CA PRO A 114 9.75 -12.61 -1.96
C PRO A 114 10.10 -12.98 -0.50
N ASP A 115 9.09 -13.25 0.35
CA ASP A 115 9.19 -13.40 1.83
C ASP A 115 10.20 -14.44 2.40
N ALA A 116 11.12 -14.99 1.61
CA ALA A 116 12.30 -15.68 2.09
C ALA A 116 13.53 -14.76 2.15
N GLU A 117 14.20 -14.76 3.30
CA GLU A 117 15.57 -14.26 3.41
C GLU A 117 16.42 -14.96 2.33
N ASP A 118 17.11 -14.18 1.50
CA ASP A 118 18.00 -14.61 0.40
C ASP A 118 17.37 -15.01 -0.96
N ALA A 119 16.05 -14.91 -1.15
CA ALA A 119 15.47 -15.15 -2.48
C ALA A 119 15.70 -13.96 -3.43
N LEU A 120 16.09 -14.19 -4.68
CA LEU A 120 16.19 -13.11 -5.66
C LEU A 120 14.77 -12.65 -6.10
N PRO A 121 14.53 -11.34 -6.29
CA PRO A 121 13.23 -10.85 -6.78
C PRO A 121 12.99 -11.20 -8.26
N TRP A 122 14.07 -11.41 -9.02
CA TRP A 122 14.05 -11.67 -10.46
C TRP A 122 15.01 -12.80 -10.85
N THR A 123 14.69 -13.47 -11.96
CA THR A 123 15.59 -14.41 -12.63
C THR A 123 15.87 -13.93 -14.04
N VAL A 124 17.15 -13.74 -14.38
CA VAL A 124 17.59 -13.32 -15.72
C VAL A 124 18.33 -14.47 -16.39
N ARG A 125 17.99 -14.77 -17.64
CA ARG A 125 18.68 -15.82 -18.41
C ARG A 125 18.73 -15.51 -19.90
N PRO A 126 19.87 -15.77 -20.57
CA PRO A 126 19.95 -15.74 -22.02
C PRO A 126 19.17 -16.91 -22.64
N CYS A 127 18.61 -16.67 -23.82
CA CYS A 127 17.94 -17.65 -24.67
C CYS A 127 18.65 -17.76 -26.04
N PRO A 128 18.75 -18.96 -26.64
CA PRO A 128 18.37 -20.25 -26.08
C PRO A 128 19.27 -20.61 -24.88
N VAL A 129 18.73 -21.41 -23.95
CA VAL A 129 19.51 -21.91 -22.83
C VAL A 129 20.67 -22.75 -23.38
N ALA A 130 21.86 -22.58 -22.79
CA ALA A 130 23.07 -23.28 -23.21
C ALA A 130 22.80 -24.80 -23.35
N GLY A 131 23.13 -25.36 -24.53
CA GLY A 131 22.96 -26.79 -24.82
C GLY A 131 21.71 -27.16 -25.62
N ILE A 132 20.80 -26.22 -25.92
CA ILE A 132 19.67 -26.47 -26.82
C ILE A 132 20.02 -25.95 -28.23
N PRO A 133 20.24 -26.83 -29.23
CA PRO A 133 20.48 -26.39 -30.60
C PRO A 133 19.21 -25.74 -31.16
N SER A 134 19.30 -24.45 -31.50
CA SER A 134 18.21 -23.70 -32.11
C SER A 134 18.44 -23.58 -33.62
N ALA A 135 17.40 -23.90 -34.41
CA ALA A 135 17.45 -23.90 -35.88
C ALA A 135 17.60 -22.48 -36.49
N GLU A 136 17.18 -21.46 -35.75
CA GLU A 136 17.59 -20.07 -35.93
C GLU A 136 18.23 -19.60 -34.63
N PRO A 137 19.36 -18.88 -34.65
CA PRO A 137 19.88 -18.33 -33.42
C PRO A 137 18.89 -17.25 -32.95
N ALA A 138 18.07 -17.59 -31.95
CA ALA A 138 17.59 -16.60 -30.99
C ALA A 138 18.75 -15.99 -30.18
N ALA A 139 19.98 -15.99 -30.73
CA ALA A 139 21.18 -15.46 -30.13
C ALA A 139 20.95 -14.00 -29.76
N GLY A 140 21.23 -13.70 -28.49
CA GLY A 140 21.08 -12.37 -27.92
C GLY A 140 19.66 -12.04 -27.46
N LEU A 141 18.73 -13.00 -27.39
CA LEU A 141 17.51 -12.81 -26.61
C LEU A 141 17.84 -13.04 -25.13
N VAL A 142 17.44 -12.12 -24.26
CA VAL A 142 17.52 -12.27 -22.82
C VAL A 142 16.13 -12.15 -22.21
N LEU A 143 15.86 -12.99 -21.22
CA LEU A 143 14.58 -13.06 -20.53
C LEU A 143 14.79 -12.76 -19.04
N ALA A 144 14.09 -11.77 -18.53
CA ALA A 144 13.95 -11.47 -17.12
C ALA A 144 12.55 -11.91 -16.65
N LYS A 145 12.45 -12.67 -15.57
CA LYS A 145 11.18 -13.15 -15.01
C LYS A 145 11.09 -12.74 -13.54
N SER A 146 9.98 -12.09 -13.18
CA SER A 146 9.69 -11.76 -11.79
C SER A 146 9.36 -13.02 -11.00
N LEU A 147 9.95 -13.15 -9.82
CA LEU A 147 9.62 -14.20 -8.87
C LEU A 147 8.48 -13.77 -7.95
N ARG A 148 8.42 -12.48 -7.57
CA ARG A 148 7.34 -11.86 -6.81
C ARG A 148 5.99 -11.92 -7.53
N TRP A 149 5.98 -11.72 -8.84
CA TRP A 149 4.77 -11.81 -9.67
C TRP A 149 4.87 -12.96 -10.68
N PRO A 150 4.49 -14.20 -10.30
CA PRO A 150 4.49 -15.34 -11.20
C PRO A 150 3.64 -15.05 -12.46
N GLY A 151 4.31 -15.03 -13.61
CA GLY A 151 3.70 -14.73 -14.90
C GLY A 151 4.19 -13.42 -15.54
N ALA A 152 4.90 -12.58 -14.79
CA ALA A 152 5.55 -11.39 -15.34
C ALA A 152 6.89 -11.76 -15.99
N VAL A 153 7.05 -11.37 -17.25
CA VAL A 153 8.24 -11.64 -18.05
C VAL A 153 8.59 -10.40 -18.87
N ALA A 154 9.85 -10.03 -18.87
CA ALA A 154 10.44 -9.08 -19.77
C ALA A 154 11.43 -9.79 -20.71
N VAL A 155 11.45 -9.38 -21.97
CA VAL A 155 12.37 -9.91 -22.98
C VAL A 155 13.09 -8.77 -23.67
N ALA A 156 14.38 -8.95 -23.94
CA ALA A 156 15.21 -7.99 -24.66
C ALA A 156 16.02 -8.68 -25.74
N ARG A 157 16.12 -8.06 -26.92
CA ARG A 157 16.99 -8.48 -28.02
C ARG A 157 17.55 -7.25 -28.72
N GLY A 158 18.84 -7.02 -28.54
CA GLY A 158 19.47 -5.77 -28.99
C GLY A 158 18.74 -4.57 -28.37
N ARG A 159 18.26 -3.65 -29.22
CA ARG A 159 17.53 -2.44 -28.78
C ARG A 159 16.01 -2.63 -28.63
N ARG A 160 15.47 -3.82 -28.91
CA ARG A 160 14.02 -4.09 -28.74
C ARG A 160 13.79 -4.81 -27.44
N PHE A 161 12.78 -4.38 -26.69
CA PHE A 161 12.33 -5.08 -25.49
C PHE A 161 10.80 -5.12 -25.44
N ALA A 162 10.25 -6.05 -24.65
CA ALA A 162 8.82 -6.14 -24.40
C ALA A 162 8.57 -6.69 -22.99
N ASN A 163 7.51 -6.20 -22.36
CA ASN A 163 7.01 -6.67 -21.07
C ASN A 163 5.66 -7.37 -21.30
N LEU A 164 5.46 -8.50 -20.63
CA LEU A 164 4.23 -9.27 -20.71
C LEU A 164 3.91 -9.87 -19.34
N TYR A 165 2.65 -9.73 -18.91
CA TYR A 165 2.12 -10.42 -17.75
C TYR A 165 1.04 -11.42 -18.17
N VAL A 166 1.25 -12.70 -17.84
CA VAL A 166 0.22 -13.75 -17.98
C VAL A 166 0.21 -14.58 -16.70
N GLY A 167 -0.79 -14.36 -15.86
CA GLY A 167 -0.92 -15.03 -14.58
C GLY A 167 -2.23 -14.71 -13.86
N TYR A 168 -2.33 -15.14 -12.61
CA TYR A 168 -3.54 -15.02 -11.80
C TYR A 168 -3.70 -13.67 -11.08
N GLY A 169 -2.70 -12.79 -11.18
CA GLY A 169 -2.67 -11.50 -10.47
C GLY A 169 -2.54 -11.67 -8.96
N VAL A 170 -1.75 -12.67 -8.53
CA VAL A 170 -1.46 -12.96 -7.12
C VAL A 170 0.06 -12.97 -6.93
N GLU A 171 0.50 -12.30 -5.88
CA GLU A 171 1.89 -12.23 -5.46
C GLU A 171 2.35 -13.60 -4.92
N SER A 172 3.58 -14.01 -5.22
CA SER A 172 4.17 -15.23 -4.69
C SER A 172 4.35 -15.13 -3.18
N GLY A 173 4.07 -16.21 -2.46
CA GLY A 173 4.36 -16.34 -1.04
C GLY A 173 5.71 -16.96 -0.74
N THR A 174 5.95 -17.17 0.56
CA THR A 174 7.10 -17.90 1.11
C THR A 174 7.46 -19.15 0.30
N PRO A 175 8.73 -19.30 -0.14
CA PRO A 175 9.23 -20.50 -0.79
C PRO A 175 9.56 -21.61 0.22
N GLU A 176 8.67 -21.90 1.18
CA GLU A 176 8.76 -23.15 1.93
C GLU A 176 8.23 -24.30 1.06
N GLY A 177 9.06 -24.69 0.09
CA GLY A 177 8.73 -25.64 -0.96
C GLY A 177 8.91 -24.97 -2.32
N ALA A 178 9.56 -25.65 -3.25
CA ALA A 178 9.99 -25.15 -4.57
C ALA A 178 8.86 -24.70 -5.52
N ASP A 179 7.65 -24.53 -5.01
CA ASP A 179 6.48 -24.08 -5.72
C ASP A 179 6.30 -22.58 -5.44
N LEU A 180 6.24 -21.78 -6.52
CA LEU A 180 5.86 -20.36 -6.51
C LEU A 180 4.37 -20.21 -6.12
N ALA A 181 3.99 -20.80 -4.98
CA ALA A 181 2.66 -20.80 -4.45
C ALA A 181 2.31 -19.38 -4.02
N PRO A 182 1.05 -18.94 -4.20
CA PRO A 182 0.62 -17.63 -3.73
C PRO A 182 0.74 -17.56 -2.20
N ALA A 183 1.06 -16.38 -1.67
CA ALA A 183 1.08 -16.14 -0.23
C ALA A 183 -0.21 -16.61 0.42
N ALA A 184 -0.10 -17.29 1.56
CA ALA A 184 -1.27 -17.73 2.31
C ALA A 184 -2.09 -16.49 2.69
N PHE A 185 -3.29 -16.36 2.11
CA PHE A 185 -4.15 -15.22 2.36
C PHE A 185 -4.55 -15.18 3.84
N GLN A 186 -4.05 -14.18 4.56
CA GLN A 186 -4.46 -13.89 5.93
C GLN A 186 -5.56 -12.82 5.89
N PRO A 187 -6.82 -13.17 6.24
CA PRO A 187 -7.87 -12.18 6.32
C PRO A 187 -7.55 -11.17 7.42
N ALA A 188 -7.89 -9.90 7.19
CA ALA A 188 -7.73 -8.86 8.20
C ALA A 188 -8.43 -9.28 9.50
N THR A 189 -7.71 -9.20 10.61
CA THR A 189 -8.30 -9.41 11.93
C THR A 189 -9.35 -8.32 12.17
N PRO A 190 -10.43 -8.63 12.93
CA PRO A 190 -11.36 -7.61 13.36
C PRO A 190 -10.59 -6.44 13.98
N GLY A 191 -10.99 -5.22 13.63
CA GLY A 191 -10.38 -4.02 14.17
C GLY A 191 -10.42 -4.00 15.70
N PRO A 192 -9.51 -3.25 16.34
CA PRO A 192 -9.52 -3.11 17.79
C PRO A 192 -10.88 -2.58 18.27
N VAL A 193 -11.34 -3.13 19.40
CA VAL A 193 -12.58 -2.65 20.03
C VAL A 193 -12.35 -1.21 20.49
N GLN A 194 -13.35 -0.35 20.27
CA GLN A 194 -13.30 1.02 20.76
C GLN A 194 -13.20 1.02 22.28
N SER A 195 -12.25 1.78 22.83
CA SER A 195 -12.18 2.02 24.27
C SER A 195 -13.40 2.80 24.73
N GLU A 196 -13.95 2.43 25.88
CA GLU A 196 -14.99 3.22 26.53
C GLU A 196 -14.44 4.57 27.01
N PHE A 197 -15.35 5.50 27.33
CA PHE A 197 -14.98 6.78 27.92
C PHE A 197 -14.29 6.55 29.27
N SER A 198 -13.03 6.99 29.39
CA SER A 198 -12.29 6.94 30.66
C SER A 198 -12.38 8.29 31.36
N MET A 199 -12.99 8.30 32.56
CA MET A 199 -13.04 9.50 33.41
C MET A 199 -11.64 9.94 33.84
N GLU A 200 -10.71 9.01 34.05
CA GLU A 200 -9.33 9.32 34.39
C GLU A 200 -8.61 10.02 33.23
N ALA A 201 -8.75 9.49 32.01
CA ALA A 201 -8.17 10.10 30.81
C ALA A 201 -8.80 11.47 30.50
N PHE A 202 -10.12 11.59 30.68
CA PHE A 202 -10.83 12.85 30.51
C PHE A 202 -10.39 13.89 31.55
N ASN A 203 -10.34 13.53 32.84
CA ASN A 203 -9.93 14.44 33.90
C ASN A 203 -8.45 14.84 33.78
N ALA A 204 -7.59 13.94 33.29
CA ALA A 204 -6.20 14.26 32.99
C ALA A 204 -6.08 15.28 31.84
N ALA A 205 -6.84 15.11 30.75
CA ALA A 205 -6.84 16.05 29.62
C ALA A 205 -7.56 17.37 29.93
N ALA A 206 -8.60 17.33 30.76
CA ALA A 206 -9.39 18.50 31.15
C ALA A 206 -8.79 19.30 32.31
N ALA A 207 -7.70 18.79 32.94
CA ALA A 207 -6.98 19.48 34.01
C ALA A 207 -6.49 20.88 33.59
N GLU A 208 -6.12 21.07 32.33
CA GLU A 208 -5.71 22.37 31.79
C GLU A 208 -6.86 23.39 31.72
N ASN A 209 -8.11 22.92 31.60
CA ASN A 209 -9.31 23.77 31.51
C ASN A 209 -10.08 23.87 32.83
N GLY A 210 -9.58 23.26 33.91
CA GLY A 210 -10.21 23.27 35.24
C GLY A 210 -11.54 22.51 35.34
N ALA A 211 -11.93 21.77 34.30
CA ALA A 211 -13.13 20.95 34.30
C ALA A 211 -12.79 19.54 34.82
N LYS A 212 -13.42 19.11 35.92
CA LYS A 212 -13.28 17.77 36.47
C LYS A 212 -14.66 17.12 36.56
N PHE A 213 -14.80 15.93 36.00
CA PHE A 213 -15.98 15.10 36.14
C PHE A 213 -15.79 14.21 37.37
N GLU A 214 -16.56 14.47 38.43
CA GLU A 214 -16.67 13.64 39.64
C GLU A 214 -18.13 13.17 39.77
N GLU A 215 -18.34 11.87 39.93
CA GLU A 215 -19.66 11.30 40.18
C GLU A 215 -20.18 11.82 41.52
N GLN A 216 -21.33 12.50 41.51
CA GLN A 216 -21.97 13.00 42.72
C GLN A 216 -22.64 11.82 43.45
N PRO A 217 -22.64 11.79 44.79
CA PRO A 217 -23.37 10.78 45.54
C PRO A 217 -24.87 10.87 45.22
N ASP A 218 -25.50 9.73 44.96
CA ASP A 218 -26.95 9.64 44.76
C ASP A 218 -27.68 10.23 45.96
N VAL A 219 -28.44 11.31 45.72
CA VAL A 219 -29.25 11.94 46.76
C VAL A 219 -30.57 11.18 46.89
N ILE A 220 -30.60 10.20 47.79
CA ILE A 220 -31.84 9.56 48.22
C ILE A 220 -32.46 10.45 49.30
N VAL A 221 -33.23 11.46 48.88
CA VAL A 221 -34.13 12.15 49.81
C VAL A 221 -35.36 11.27 49.96
N ASP A 222 -35.65 10.84 51.18
CA ASP A 222 -36.91 10.15 51.48
C ASP A 222 -38.06 11.15 51.23
N PRO A 223 -38.98 10.90 50.29
CA PRO A 223 -39.96 11.90 49.85
C PRO A 223 -40.95 12.34 50.95
N ASP A 224 -40.91 11.74 52.13
CA ASP A 224 -41.76 12.07 53.29
C ASP A 224 -41.08 12.95 54.37
N GLU A 225 -39.77 13.25 54.30
CA GLU A 225 -39.08 14.10 55.30
C GLU A 225 -39.43 15.60 55.25
N GLY A 226 -40.39 15.99 54.41
CA GLY A 226 -40.90 17.36 54.29
C GLY A 226 -42.43 17.50 54.41
N LYS A 227 -43.16 16.45 54.75
CA LYS A 227 -44.60 16.59 55.01
C LYS A 227 -44.82 17.33 56.33
N PRO A 228 -45.57 18.44 56.36
CA PRO A 228 -46.03 19.01 57.61
C PRO A 228 -46.82 17.95 58.37
N ALA A 229 -46.56 17.79 59.66
CA ALA A 229 -47.31 16.88 60.52
C ALA A 229 -48.82 17.15 60.34
N GLU A 230 -49.57 16.12 59.93
CA GLU A 230 -51.02 16.17 59.97
C GLU A 230 -51.44 16.46 61.42
N GLY A 231 -52.17 17.55 61.60
CA GLY A 231 -52.47 18.13 62.90
C GLY A 231 -53.09 17.13 63.86
N GLU A 232 -52.56 17.10 65.08
CA GLU A 232 -53.29 16.63 66.25
C GLU A 232 -54.54 17.52 66.39
N GLU A 233 -55.70 16.99 66.00
CA GLU A 233 -56.99 17.56 66.40
C GLU A 233 -57.13 17.36 67.92
N ASP A 234 -56.97 18.46 68.65
CA ASP A 234 -57.35 18.61 70.06
C ASP A 234 -58.75 18.05 70.31
N ALA A 235 -58.80 16.91 71.00
CA ALA A 235 -59.98 16.49 71.74
C ALA A 235 -59.91 17.13 73.14
N GLU A 236 -60.28 18.41 73.24
CA GLU A 236 -60.66 19.02 74.51
C GLU A 236 -62.15 18.77 74.77
N GLU A 237 -62.40 18.27 75.97
CA GLU A 237 -63.70 18.05 76.61
C GLU A 237 -64.48 19.37 76.74
N ASP A 238 -65.81 19.33 76.61
CA ASP A 238 -66.71 19.82 77.68
C ASP A 238 -68.21 19.62 77.34
N GLU A 239 -68.93 19.16 78.37
CA GLU A 239 -70.39 19.23 78.65
C GLU A 239 -71.45 18.69 77.66
#